data_AF-A0A8D5ZIZ7-F1
#
_entry.id   AF-A0A8D5ZIZ7-F1
#
_cell.length_a   1.000
_cell.length_b   1.000
_cell.length_c   1.000
_cell.angle_alpha   90.00
_cell.angle_beta   90.00
_cell.angle_gamma   90.00
#
_symmetry.space_group_name_H-M   'P 1'
#
loop_
_entity.id
_entity.type
_entity.pdbx_description
1 polymer ?
#
loop_
_entity_poly.entity_id
_entity_poly.type
_entity_poly.pdbx_seq_one_letter_code
_entity_poly.pdbx_strand_id
1 'polypeptide(L)'
;MRMPLLLMVSGIALLLLGGIPAVFEFMEMQGFPIDPTSNIFPAHWFIMIYGFFGSLIGNEVLVALSAEWSGKIASNGLIGFYLVLLVLGVTSFFYNQELGLVFVLIAMAILLYYSRVYLERSRLGLEPTVYNWLLFYSLIATIFVLSTQIGLGYTIPYLNLLFPTSMVFAVMTRDVSLVTRVRVSGWENVLAFIFLVLGVGFEQGALMLLAWALSFHASGLYKAKGRKYPIIHLVTAWIYFLLGSVFISNYDVFIHSIAVGFLFNTVFGVDVVLMDLFINAFQKRVSVRPSYIPFFLLNTGLVMRLLYDFGVSSPVFLLSAPLQGIGILSFFLLTLRQVMFK
;
A
#
# COMPACT_ATOMS: atom_id res chain seq x y z
N MET A 1 -9.66 17.72 16.61
CA MET A 1 -9.89 16.65 15.62
C MET A 1 -9.56 15.31 16.26
N ARG A 2 -10.31 14.22 16.01
CA ARG A 2 -9.96 12.89 16.56
C ARG A 2 -8.63 12.42 15.95
N MET A 3 -7.66 11.96 16.74
CA MET A 3 -6.33 11.56 16.25
C MET A 3 -6.34 10.52 15.12
N PRO A 4 -7.23 9.50 15.12
CA PRO A 4 -7.37 8.60 13.97
C PRO A 4 -7.72 9.29 12.65
N LEU A 5 -8.56 10.34 12.71
CA LEU A 5 -8.92 11.13 11.53
C LEU A 5 -7.72 11.96 11.04
N LEU A 6 -6.91 12.49 11.97
CA LEU A 6 -5.68 13.21 11.62
C LEU A 6 -4.69 12.29 10.88
N LEU A 7 -4.46 11.09 11.39
CA LEU A 7 -3.57 10.11 10.74
C LEU A 7 -4.03 9.79 9.31
N MET A 8 -5.33 9.62 9.11
CA MET A 8 -5.91 9.36 7.79
C MET A 8 -5.76 10.56 6.83
N VAL A 9 -6.11 11.77 7.30
CA VAL A 9 -5.97 12.99 6.51
C VAL A 9 -4.51 13.25 6.15
N SER A 10 -3.59 13.03 7.08
CA SER A 10 -2.15 13.10 6.82
C SER A 10 -1.71 12.10 5.75
N GLY A 11 -2.20 10.86 5.79
CA GLY A 11 -1.93 9.89 4.72
C GLY A 11 -2.38 10.37 3.35
N ILE A 12 -3.61 10.89 3.23
CA ILE A 12 -4.12 11.46 1.97
C ILE A 12 -3.29 12.68 1.54
N ALA A 13 -2.95 13.57 2.47
CA ALA A 13 -2.13 14.73 2.15
C ALA A 13 -0.73 14.33 1.67
N LEU A 14 -0.10 13.33 2.28
CA LEU A 14 1.20 12.78 1.87
C LEU A 14 1.11 12.09 0.51
N LEU A 15 0.02 11.38 0.22
CA LEU A 15 -0.25 10.86 -1.12
C LEU A 15 -0.30 11.98 -2.17
N LEU A 16 -0.95 13.11 -1.88
CA LEU A 16 -0.98 14.25 -2.79
C LEU A 16 0.41 14.88 -2.96
N LEU A 17 1.14 15.05 -1.85
CA LEU A 17 2.49 15.63 -1.83
C LEU A 17 3.53 14.75 -2.53
N GLY A 18 3.38 13.42 -2.52
CA GLY A 18 4.26 12.51 -3.26
C GLY A 18 3.78 12.24 -4.68
N GLY A 19 2.47 12.09 -4.87
CA GLY A 19 1.86 11.69 -6.15
C GLY A 19 1.80 12.80 -7.18
N ILE A 20 1.54 14.05 -6.78
CA ILE A 20 1.51 15.18 -7.74
C ILE A 20 2.89 15.41 -8.36
N PRO A 21 3.99 15.51 -7.59
CA PRO A 21 5.33 15.60 -8.16
C PRO A 21 5.69 14.43 -9.06
N ALA A 22 5.33 13.20 -8.67
CA ALA A 22 5.57 12.02 -9.49
C ALA A 22 4.90 12.15 -10.88
N VAL A 23 3.66 12.65 -10.94
CA VAL A 23 2.95 12.84 -12.21
C VAL A 23 3.68 13.84 -13.12
N PHE A 24 4.10 14.99 -12.58
CA PHE A 24 4.79 16.01 -13.39
C PHE A 24 6.16 15.54 -13.87
N GLU A 25 6.95 14.89 -13.02
CA GLU A 25 8.23 14.33 -13.45
C GLU A 25 8.05 13.25 -14.53
N PHE A 26 7.08 12.34 -14.36
CA PHE A 26 6.84 11.32 -15.39
C PHE A 26 6.47 11.94 -16.74
N MET A 27 5.75 13.06 -16.73
CA MET A 27 5.47 13.82 -17.94
C MET A 27 6.73 14.46 -18.52
N GLU A 28 7.60 15.04 -17.70
CA GLU A 28 8.88 15.61 -18.14
C GLU A 28 9.79 14.55 -18.75
N MET A 29 9.97 13.40 -18.08
CA MET A 29 10.75 12.27 -18.59
C MET A 29 10.21 11.72 -19.92
N GLN A 30 8.94 11.98 -20.24
CA GLN A 30 8.31 11.61 -21.51
C GLN A 30 8.34 12.75 -22.56
N GLY A 31 8.97 13.88 -22.25
CA GLY A 31 9.19 15.01 -23.16
C GLY A 31 8.27 16.21 -22.96
N PHE A 32 7.55 16.32 -21.83
CA PHE A 32 6.73 17.50 -21.51
C PHE A 32 7.59 18.66 -20.99
N PRO A 33 7.44 19.89 -21.50
CA PRO A 33 8.40 20.98 -21.27
C PRO A 33 8.28 21.69 -19.90
N ILE A 34 7.51 21.14 -18.95
CA ILE A 34 7.26 21.78 -17.65
C ILE A 34 7.32 20.72 -16.55
N ASP A 35 8.34 20.80 -15.70
CA ASP A 35 8.29 20.22 -14.36
C ASP A 35 8.40 21.31 -13.29
N PRO A 36 7.28 21.68 -12.65
CA PRO A 36 7.28 22.63 -11.56
C PRO A 36 7.76 21.99 -10.23
N THR A 37 8.13 20.70 -10.22
CA THR A 37 8.33 19.91 -8.99
C THR A 37 9.66 19.16 -8.88
N SER A 38 10.64 19.40 -9.77
CA SER A 38 11.92 18.67 -9.89
C SER A 38 12.70 18.50 -8.58
N ASN A 39 12.59 19.46 -7.67
CA ASN A 39 13.24 19.41 -6.35
C ASN A 39 12.62 18.38 -5.37
N ILE A 40 11.44 17.84 -5.65
CA ILE A 40 10.70 16.89 -4.78
C ILE A 40 10.86 15.45 -5.26
N PHE A 41 11.32 15.24 -6.50
CA PHE A 41 11.37 13.94 -7.15
C PHE A 41 12.19 12.86 -6.41
N PRO A 42 13.39 13.12 -5.84
CA PRO A 42 14.17 12.05 -5.20
C PRO A 42 13.46 11.41 -3.99
N ALA A 43 12.49 12.13 -3.40
CA ALA A 43 11.77 11.72 -2.20
C ALA A 43 10.34 11.21 -2.49
N HIS A 44 9.81 11.35 -3.71
CA HIS A 44 8.39 11.04 -3.98
C HIS A 44 8.04 9.59 -3.60
N TRP A 45 8.88 8.63 -3.99
CA TRP A 45 8.68 7.21 -3.66
C TRP A 45 8.69 6.98 -2.15
N PHE A 46 9.56 7.70 -1.42
CA PHE A 46 9.67 7.60 0.03
C PHE A 46 8.42 8.14 0.72
N ILE A 47 7.88 9.27 0.23
CA ILE A 47 6.60 9.84 0.67
C ILE A 47 5.46 8.86 0.41
N MET A 48 5.43 8.22 -0.76
CA MET A 48 4.38 7.26 -1.11
C MET A 48 4.43 6.01 -0.21
N ILE A 49 5.62 5.43 -0.02
CA ILE A 49 5.81 4.20 0.77
C ILE A 49 5.64 4.48 2.27
N TYR A 50 6.41 5.40 2.82
CA TYR A 50 6.44 5.60 4.27
C TYR A 50 5.48 6.69 4.75
N GLY A 51 5.16 7.68 3.91
CA GLY A 51 4.15 8.68 4.22
C GLY A 51 2.74 8.15 4.05
N PHE A 52 2.33 7.83 2.82
CA PHE A 52 0.97 7.37 2.51
C PHE A 52 0.69 5.96 3.03
N PHE A 53 1.40 4.93 2.55
CA PHE A 53 1.16 3.55 3.02
C PHE A 53 1.51 3.39 4.50
N GLY A 54 2.55 4.08 5.00
CA GLY A 54 2.83 4.13 6.44
C GLY A 54 1.62 4.65 7.24
N SER A 55 1.01 5.76 6.83
CA SER A 55 -0.20 6.27 7.51
C SER A 55 -1.39 5.30 7.42
N LEU A 56 -1.59 4.64 6.28
CA LEU A 56 -2.66 3.66 6.08
C LEU A 56 -2.48 2.44 7.00
N ILE A 57 -1.27 1.86 7.03
CA ILE A 57 -0.93 0.72 7.89
C ILE A 57 -0.93 1.11 9.37
N GLY A 58 -0.46 2.31 9.71
CA GLY A 58 -0.57 2.85 11.06
C GLY A 58 -2.03 2.94 11.51
N ASN A 59 -2.95 3.27 10.60
CA ASN A 59 -4.38 3.30 10.89
C ASN A 59 -4.94 1.89 11.10
N GLU A 60 -4.60 0.93 10.22
CA GLU A 60 -4.99 -0.47 10.39
C GLU A 60 -4.52 -1.01 11.75
N VAL A 61 -3.26 -0.80 12.11
CA VAL A 61 -2.67 -1.36 13.34
C VAL A 61 -3.16 -0.64 14.61
N LEU A 62 -3.05 0.69 14.65
CA LEU A 62 -3.30 1.47 15.87
C LEU A 62 -4.78 1.78 16.12
N VAL A 63 -5.61 1.67 15.08
CA VAL A 63 -7.03 2.05 15.16
C VAL A 63 -7.92 0.84 14.89
N ALA A 64 -7.91 0.29 13.67
CA ALA A 64 -8.87 -0.74 13.26
C ALA A 64 -8.65 -2.06 14.00
N LEU A 65 -7.48 -2.67 13.84
CA LEU A 65 -7.10 -3.93 14.49
C LEU A 65 -7.06 -3.79 16.01
N SER A 66 -6.56 -2.66 16.51
CA SER A 66 -6.57 -2.37 17.95
C SER A 66 -7.99 -2.42 18.54
N ALA A 67 -8.94 -1.74 17.88
CA ALA A 67 -10.34 -1.72 18.30
C ALA A 67 -11.01 -3.09 18.14
N GLU A 68 -10.73 -3.81 17.04
CA GLU A 68 -11.25 -5.16 16.79
C GLU A 68 -10.77 -6.15 17.87
N TRP A 69 -9.48 -6.10 18.22
CA TRP A 69 -8.85 -7.09 19.08
C TRP A 69 -9.03 -6.80 20.58
N SER A 70 -8.84 -5.54 20.98
CA SER A 70 -8.86 -5.12 22.40
C SER A 70 -10.15 -4.41 22.81
N GLY A 71 -11.00 -4.03 21.85
CA GLY A 71 -12.20 -3.23 22.08
C GLY A 71 -11.94 -1.73 22.30
N LYS A 72 -10.69 -1.28 22.16
CA LYS A 72 -10.27 0.13 22.29
C LYS A 72 -9.24 0.45 21.21
N ILE A 73 -9.21 1.69 20.74
CA ILE A 73 -8.12 2.18 19.88
C ILE A 73 -6.84 2.41 20.71
N ALA A 74 -5.69 2.49 20.04
CA ALA A 74 -4.45 2.94 20.67
C ALA A 74 -4.60 4.34 21.29
N SER A 75 -3.77 4.63 22.30
CA SER A 75 -3.81 5.94 22.95
C SER A 75 -3.50 7.06 21.96
N ASN A 76 -4.21 8.18 22.07
CA ASN A 76 -4.00 9.33 21.20
C ASN A 76 -2.54 9.83 21.21
N GLY A 77 -1.86 9.70 22.36
CA GLY A 77 -0.43 10.03 22.48
C GLY A 77 0.46 9.13 21.63
N LEU A 78 0.19 7.81 21.58
CA LEU A 78 0.93 6.88 20.74
C LEU A 78 0.70 7.15 19.25
N ILE A 79 -0.56 7.36 18.85
CA ILE A 79 -0.93 7.70 17.48
C ILE A 79 -0.26 9.01 17.05
N GLY A 80 -0.28 10.03 17.92
CA GLY A 80 0.36 11.32 17.66
C GLY A 80 1.87 11.21 17.54
N PHE A 81 2.52 10.46 18.44
CA PHE A 81 3.97 10.25 18.39
C PHE A 81 4.39 9.50 17.13
N TYR A 82 3.66 8.45 16.76
CA TYR A 82 3.86 7.73 15.50
C TYR A 82 3.75 8.66 14.28
N LEU A 83 2.68 9.47 14.23
CA LEU A 83 2.47 10.42 13.13
C LEU A 83 3.58 11.47 13.04
N VAL A 84 4.03 12.01 14.17
CA VAL A 84 5.15 12.95 14.22
C VAL A 84 6.41 12.32 13.64
N LEU A 85 6.73 11.07 14.00
CA LEU A 85 7.89 10.37 13.45
C LEU A 85 7.77 10.11 11.95
N LEU A 86 6.59 9.76 11.43
CA LEU A 86 6.39 9.66 9.99
C LEU A 86 6.62 10.99 9.27
N VAL A 87 6.04 12.08 9.78
CA VAL A 87 6.20 13.42 9.20
C VAL A 87 7.66 13.84 9.26
N LEU A 88 8.33 13.68 10.42
CA LEU A 88 9.75 13.96 10.57
C LEU A 88 10.58 13.14 9.60
N GLY A 89 10.31 11.84 9.47
CA GLY A 89 11.01 10.97 8.53
C GLY A 89 10.89 11.45 7.09
N VAL A 90 9.67 11.75 6.64
CA VAL A 90 9.44 12.32 5.31
C VAL A 90 10.16 13.65 5.13
N THR A 91 10.01 14.59 6.07
CA THR A 91 10.63 15.92 5.95
C THR A 91 12.16 15.86 6.00
N SER A 92 12.71 15.00 6.86
CA SER A 92 14.15 14.85 7.02
C SER A 92 14.76 14.17 5.81
N PHE A 93 14.06 13.24 5.15
CA PHE A 93 14.57 12.55 3.96
C PHE A 93 14.96 13.51 2.83
N PHE A 94 14.30 14.67 2.72
CA PHE A 94 14.67 15.73 1.75
C PHE A 94 16.04 16.35 2.02
N TYR A 95 16.46 16.44 3.27
CA TYR A 95 17.70 17.10 3.68
C TYR A 95 18.81 16.10 4.00
N ASN A 96 18.43 14.94 4.54
CA ASN A 96 19.31 13.87 4.97
C ASN A 96 18.53 12.53 4.92
N GLN A 97 18.85 11.70 3.93
CA GLN A 97 18.18 10.43 3.70
C GLN A 97 18.31 9.47 4.88
N GLU A 98 19.50 9.38 5.49
CA GLU A 98 19.76 8.51 6.64
C GLU A 98 18.89 8.91 7.83
N LEU A 99 18.80 10.21 8.12
CA LEU A 99 17.95 10.72 9.19
C LEU A 99 16.46 10.44 8.91
N GLY A 100 16.04 10.56 7.65
CA GLY A 100 14.70 10.17 7.22
C GLY A 100 14.41 8.70 7.50
N LEU A 101 15.34 7.80 7.13
CA LEU A 101 15.25 6.36 7.41
C LEU A 101 15.21 6.07 8.91
N VAL A 102 16.00 6.76 9.73
CA VAL A 102 16.02 6.59 11.20
C VAL A 102 14.66 6.90 11.81
N PHE A 103 14.03 8.02 11.44
CA PHE A 103 12.71 8.36 11.98
C PHE A 103 11.64 7.35 11.55
N VAL A 104 11.68 6.88 10.30
CA VAL A 104 10.77 5.83 9.82
C VAL A 104 11.03 4.51 10.53
N LEU A 105 12.29 4.14 10.77
CA LEU A 105 12.66 2.95 11.53
C LEU A 105 12.05 3.00 12.95
N ILE A 106 12.13 4.14 13.63
CA ILE A 106 11.52 4.33 14.95
C ILE A 106 9.99 4.21 14.85
N ALA A 107 9.36 4.79 13.81
CA ALA A 107 7.93 4.66 13.59
C ALA A 107 7.50 3.19 13.37
N MET A 108 8.26 2.42 12.60
CA MET A 108 8.02 0.98 12.40
C MET A 108 8.26 0.19 13.69
N ALA A 109 9.27 0.54 14.47
CA ALA A 109 9.54 -0.07 15.77
C ALA A 109 8.39 0.16 16.78
N ILE A 110 7.72 1.32 16.72
CA ILE A 110 6.51 1.58 17.52
C ILE A 110 5.39 0.62 17.12
N LEU A 111 5.13 0.44 15.82
CA LEU A 111 4.12 -0.50 15.35
C LEU A 111 4.48 -1.94 15.75
N LEU A 112 5.76 -2.31 15.65
CA LEU A 112 6.26 -3.63 16.06
C LEU A 112 6.07 -3.83 17.57
N TYR A 113 6.40 -2.85 18.39
CA TYR A 113 6.16 -2.91 19.83
C TYR A 113 4.67 -3.04 20.15
N TYR A 114 3.82 -2.34 19.41
CA TYR A 114 2.38 -2.39 19.60
C TYR A 114 1.76 -3.74 19.19
N SER A 115 2.49 -4.57 18.42
CA SER A 115 2.03 -5.89 17.98
C SER A 115 1.58 -6.82 19.08
N ARG A 116 2.13 -6.67 20.29
CA ARG A 116 1.69 -7.41 21.48
C ARG A 116 0.18 -7.38 21.69
N VAL A 117 -0.48 -6.27 21.35
CA VAL A 117 -1.93 -6.10 21.52
C VAL A 117 -2.71 -7.11 20.69
N TYR A 118 -2.27 -7.36 19.45
CA TYR A 118 -2.96 -8.27 18.53
C TYR A 118 -2.30 -9.66 18.44
N LEU A 119 -1.22 -9.90 19.18
CA LEU A 119 -0.59 -11.21 19.36
C LEU A 119 -0.98 -11.87 20.70
N GLU A 120 -1.63 -11.13 21.60
CA GLU A 120 -2.31 -11.71 22.77
C GLU A 120 -3.70 -12.25 22.37
N ARG A 121 -4.38 -12.96 23.28
CA ARG A 121 -5.78 -13.35 23.06
C ARG A 121 -6.66 -12.11 22.95
N SER A 122 -7.59 -12.12 22.00
CA SER A 122 -8.55 -11.02 21.84
C SER A 122 -9.46 -10.87 23.07
N ARG A 123 -10.19 -9.76 23.16
CA ARG A 123 -11.23 -9.54 24.17
C ARG A 123 -12.30 -10.64 24.17
N LEU A 124 -12.52 -11.29 23.04
CA LEU A 124 -13.46 -12.41 22.89
C LEU A 124 -12.82 -13.78 23.17
N GLY A 125 -11.54 -13.81 23.55
CA GLY A 125 -10.78 -15.04 23.82
C GLY A 125 -10.26 -15.76 22.57
N LEU A 126 -10.40 -15.16 21.38
CA LEU A 126 -9.84 -15.70 20.13
C LEU A 126 -8.32 -15.62 20.14
N GLU A 127 -7.67 -16.66 19.63
CA GLU A 127 -6.22 -16.72 19.42
C GLU A 127 -5.80 -15.91 18.18
N PRO A 128 -4.56 -15.37 18.14
CA PRO A 128 -4.02 -14.71 16.96
C PRO A 128 -4.06 -15.59 15.72
N THR A 129 -4.52 -15.01 14.61
CA THR A 129 -4.64 -15.72 13.34
C THR A 129 -3.43 -15.49 12.44
N VAL A 130 -3.38 -16.14 11.27
CA VAL A 130 -2.33 -15.92 10.26
C VAL A 130 -2.18 -14.44 9.91
N TYR A 131 -3.28 -13.68 9.86
CA TYR A 131 -3.28 -12.24 9.63
C TYR A 131 -2.37 -11.49 10.62
N ASN A 132 -2.58 -11.74 11.93
CA ASN A 132 -1.85 -11.10 13.02
C ASN A 132 -0.34 -11.37 12.92
N TRP A 133 0.02 -12.63 12.64
CA TRP A 133 1.42 -13.03 12.49
C TRP A 133 2.07 -12.46 11.23
N LEU A 134 1.38 -12.45 10.09
CA LEU A 134 1.92 -11.87 8.86
C LEU A 134 2.15 -10.37 8.99
N LEU A 135 1.28 -9.63 9.67
CA LEU A 135 1.51 -8.21 9.98
C LEU A 135 2.78 -8.02 10.82
N PHE A 136 2.94 -8.83 11.87
CA PHE A 136 4.12 -8.81 12.73
C PHE A 136 5.41 -9.08 11.93
N TYR A 137 5.43 -10.12 11.10
CA TYR A 137 6.60 -10.45 10.29
C TYR A 137 6.87 -9.42 9.17
N SER A 138 5.83 -8.77 8.64
CA SER A 138 5.97 -7.65 7.68
C SER A 138 6.72 -6.48 8.32
N LEU A 139 6.41 -6.17 9.59
CA LEU A 139 7.10 -5.11 10.35
C LEU A 139 8.57 -5.48 10.60
N ILE A 140 8.84 -6.74 10.98
CA ILE A 140 10.22 -7.22 11.15
C ILE A 140 11.00 -7.11 9.85
N ALA A 141 10.46 -7.57 8.73
CA ALA A 141 11.11 -7.49 7.43
C ALA A 141 11.40 -6.04 7.02
N THR A 142 10.45 -5.13 7.27
CA THR A 142 10.62 -3.69 7.00
C THR A 142 11.71 -3.08 7.86
N ILE A 143 11.71 -3.37 9.16
CA ILE A 143 12.76 -2.91 10.09
C ILE A 143 14.12 -3.42 9.65
N PHE A 144 14.23 -4.69 9.26
CA PHE A 144 15.47 -5.27 8.75
C PHE A 144 15.97 -4.52 7.51
N VAL A 145 15.11 -4.31 6.50
CA VAL A 145 15.46 -3.54 5.28
C VAL A 145 15.94 -2.13 5.62
N LEU A 146 15.20 -1.40 6.46
CA LEU A 146 15.56 -0.05 6.88
C LEU A 146 16.90 -0.02 7.63
N SER A 147 17.10 -0.92 8.59
CA SER A 147 18.35 -1.03 9.35
C SER A 147 19.54 -1.36 8.45
N THR A 148 19.37 -2.26 7.49
CA THR A 148 20.42 -2.59 6.51
C THR A 148 20.77 -1.38 5.64
N GLN A 149 19.78 -0.65 5.12
CA GLN A 149 20.04 0.54 4.29
C GLN A 149 20.71 1.67 5.09
N ILE A 150 20.33 1.88 6.35
CA ILE A 150 21.03 2.81 7.25
C ILE A 150 22.48 2.37 7.45
N GLY A 151 22.73 1.09 7.73
CA GLY A 151 24.07 0.55 7.91
C GLY A 151 24.95 0.62 6.66
N LEU A 152 24.34 0.56 5.48
CA LEU A 152 25.03 0.68 4.18
C LEU A 152 25.27 2.14 3.76
N GLY A 153 24.54 3.11 4.32
CA GLY A 153 24.64 4.53 3.96
C GLY A 153 24.03 4.90 2.60
N TYR A 154 23.21 4.02 2.00
CA TYR A 154 22.51 4.32 0.75
C TYR A 154 21.13 3.65 0.67
N THR A 155 20.28 4.17 -0.22
CA THR A 155 18.91 3.71 -0.42
C THR A 155 18.77 2.80 -1.63
N ILE A 156 17.96 1.74 -1.50
CA ILE A 156 17.60 0.82 -2.59
C ILE A 156 16.08 0.89 -2.76
N PRO A 157 15.54 1.79 -3.60
CA PRO A 157 14.11 2.12 -3.59
C PRO A 157 13.18 0.91 -3.78
N TYR A 158 13.51 -0.03 -4.67
CA TYR A 158 12.66 -1.19 -4.93
C TYR A 158 12.49 -2.10 -3.70
N LEU A 159 13.52 -2.26 -2.86
CA LEU A 159 13.43 -3.06 -1.62
C LEU A 159 12.43 -2.46 -0.63
N ASN A 160 12.22 -1.14 -0.67
CA ASN A 160 11.29 -0.45 0.21
C ASN A 160 9.82 -0.78 -0.15
N LEU A 161 9.55 -1.27 -1.37
CA LEU A 161 8.22 -1.80 -1.74
C LEU A 161 7.87 -3.08 -0.97
N LEU A 162 8.84 -3.74 -0.35
CA LEU A 162 8.57 -4.88 0.52
C LEU A 162 7.61 -4.49 1.65
N PHE A 163 7.76 -3.29 2.22
CA PHE A 163 6.88 -2.81 3.29
C PHE A 163 5.40 -2.84 2.89
N PRO A 164 4.93 -2.03 1.92
CA PRO A 164 3.51 -1.99 1.60
C PRO A 164 3.03 -3.31 0.97
N THR A 165 3.87 -4.01 0.19
CA THR A 165 3.47 -5.27 -0.46
C THR A 165 3.24 -6.38 0.55
N SER A 166 4.16 -6.55 1.51
CA SER A 166 4.04 -7.55 2.58
C SER A 166 2.88 -7.26 3.53
N MET A 167 2.66 -5.98 3.85
CA MET A 167 1.53 -5.54 4.68
C MET A 167 0.19 -5.79 4.00
N VAL A 168 0.07 -5.47 2.71
CA VAL A 168 -1.14 -5.77 1.93
C VAL A 168 -1.38 -7.27 1.90
N PHE A 169 -0.36 -8.10 1.71
CA PHE A 169 -0.47 -9.56 1.82
C PHE A 169 -1.03 -10.04 3.16
N ALA A 170 -0.61 -9.41 4.26
CA ALA A 170 -1.15 -9.71 5.58
C ALA A 170 -2.63 -9.33 5.65
N VAL A 171 -2.99 -8.07 5.38
CA VAL A 171 -4.37 -7.55 5.44
C VAL A 171 -5.32 -8.35 4.54
N MET A 172 -4.85 -8.75 3.36
CA MET A 172 -5.63 -9.56 2.41
C MET A 172 -6.05 -10.92 2.95
N THR A 173 -5.29 -11.54 3.86
CA THR A 173 -5.70 -12.83 4.45
C THR A 173 -7.03 -12.74 5.20
N ARG A 174 -7.34 -11.58 5.78
CA ARG A 174 -8.63 -11.29 6.41
C ARG A 174 -9.64 -10.88 5.34
N ASP A 175 -9.30 -9.86 4.56
CA ASP A 175 -10.31 -9.09 3.82
C ASP A 175 -10.70 -9.67 2.46
N VAL A 176 -9.81 -10.41 1.80
CA VAL A 176 -10.15 -11.06 0.52
C VAL A 176 -11.28 -12.07 0.71
N SER A 177 -11.33 -12.74 1.86
CA SER A 177 -12.41 -13.68 2.15
C SER A 177 -13.78 -13.00 2.28
N LEU A 178 -13.82 -11.80 2.85
CA LEU A 178 -15.03 -10.99 3.01
C LEU A 178 -15.58 -10.55 1.64
N VAL A 179 -14.67 -10.18 0.73
CA VAL A 179 -15.00 -9.71 -0.60
C VAL A 179 -15.40 -10.85 -1.53
N THR A 180 -14.60 -11.91 -1.59
CA THR A 180 -14.78 -13.03 -2.54
C THR A 180 -15.82 -14.05 -2.08
N ARG A 181 -16.12 -14.07 -0.77
CA ARG A 181 -16.88 -15.12 -0.06
C ARG A 181 -16.23 -16.50 -0.13
N VAL A 182 -14.92 -16.54 -0.37
CA VAL A 182 -14.12 -17.77 -0.40
C VAL A 182 -13.14 -17.73 0.77
N ARG A 183 -13.00 -18.84 1.48
CA ARG A 183 -12.05 -18.92 2.60
C ARG A 183 -10.62 -18.95 2.08
N VAL A 184 -9.76 -18.11 2.64
CA VAL A 184 -8.33 -18.05 2.28
C VAL A 184 -7.58 -19.22 2.92
N SER A 185 -6.66 -19.84 2.17
CA SER A 185 -5.74 -20.87 2.67
C SER A 185 -4.58 -20.23 3.46
N GLY A 186 -4.58 -20.40 4.78
CA GLY A 186 -3.60 -19.74 5.66
C GLY A 186 -2.14 -20.16 5.41
N TRP A 187 -1.88 -21.45 5.24
CA TRP A 187 -0.51 -21.97 5.05
C TRP A 187 0.08 -21.58 3.69
N GLU A 188 -0.73 -21.57 2.63
CA GLU A 188 -0.31 -21.13 1.30
C GLU A 188 0.05 -19.64 1.32
N ASN A 189 -0.73 -18.83 2.04
CA ASN A 189 -0.42 -17.41 2.16
C ASN A 189 0.85 -17.15 2.99
N VAL A 190 1.14 -17.97 4.00
CA VAL A 190 2.42 -17.91 4.73
C VAL A 190 3.59 -18.25 3.81
N LEU A 191 3.48 -19.30 2.99
CA LEU A 191 4.53 -19.61 2.01
C LEU A 191 4.66 -18.53 0.94
N ALA A 192 3.55 -18.00 0.45
CA ALA A 192 3.55 -16.89 -0.51
C ALA A 192 4.26 -15.65 0.06
N PHE A 193 4.03 -15.34 1.33
CA PHE A 193 4.71 -14.27 2.05
C PHE A 193 6.22 -14.50 2.15
N ILE A 194 6.66 -15.71 2.52
CA ILE A 194 8.09 -16.05 2.61
C ILE A 194 8.75 -15.87 1.24
N PHE A 195 8.13 -16.40 0.18
CA PHE A 195 8.65 -16.26 -1.17
C PHE A 195 8.62 -14.82 -1.69
N LEU A 196 7.66 -14.00 -1.28
CA LEU A 196 7.64 -12.57 -1.59
C LEU A 196 8.85 -11.87 -0.94
N VAL A 197 9.07 -12.08 0.36
CA VAL A 197 10.18 -11.47 1.10
C VAL A 197 11.52 -11.84 0.49
N LEU A 198 11.73 -13.13 0.23
CA LEU A 198 12.97 -13.61 -0.38
C LEU A 198 13.09 -13.18 -1.85
N GLY A 199 11.99 -13.21 -2.60
CA GLY A 199 11.93 -12.85 -4.01
C GLY A 199 12.28 -11.39 -4.25
N VAL A 200 11.69 -10.46 -3.49
CA VAL A 200 12.06 -9.05 -3.54
C VAL A 200 13.46 -8.84 -2.97
N GLY A 201 13.78 -9.44 -1.81
CA GLY A 201 15.04 -9.24 -1.11
C GLY A 201 16.29 -9.66 -1.88
N PHE A 202 16.20 -10.72 -2.69
CA PHE A 202 17.30 -11.25 -3.50
C PHE A 202 17.11 -11.06 -5.00
N GLU A 203 16.10 -10.28 -5.40
CA GLU A 203 15.74 -10.05 -6.81
C GLU A 203 15.51 -11.36 -7.60
N GLN A 204 14.84 -12.35 -6.99
CA GLN A 204 14.63 -13.68 -7.55
C GLN A 204 13.23 -13.85 -8.15
N GLY A 205 13.14 -13.80 -9.48
CA GLY A 205 11.88 -13.93 -10.22
C GLY A 205 11.16 -15.26 -9.98
N ALA A 206 11.87 -16.37 -9.84
CA ALA A 206 11.26 -17.68 -9.54
C ALA A 206 10.53 -17.69 -8.19
N LEU A 207 11.12 -17.08 -7.16
CA LEU A 207 10.48 -16.95 -5.85
C LEU A 207 9.28 -16.01 -5.93
N MET A 208 9.39 -14.89 -6.66
CA MET A 208 8.25 -14.00 -6.89
C MET A 208 7.09 -14.70 -7.62
N LEU A 209 7.38 -15.52 -8.62
CA LEU A 209 6.36 -16.30 -9.33
C LEU A 209 5.68 -17.33 -8.40
N LEU A 210 6.43 -17.96 -7.51
CA LEU A 210 5.86 -18.84 -6.48
C LEU A 210 5.00 -18.05 -5.48
N ALA A 211 5.44 -16.86 -5.08
CA ALA A 211 4.64 -15.96 -4.24
C ALA A 211 3.33 -15.57 -4.93
N TRP A 212 3.38 -15.26 -6.23
CA TRP A 212 2.20 -14.99 -7.04
C TRP A 212 1.27 -16.19 -7.14
N ALA A 213 1.78 -17.36 -7.53
CA ALA A 213 0.97 -18.55 -7.74
C ALA A 213 0.26 -18.99 -6.45
N LEU A 214 1.00 -19.04 -5.33
CA LEU A 214 0.46 -19.42 -4.04
C LEU A 214 -0.54 -18.39 -3.50
N SER A 215 -0.24 -17.09 -3.60
CA SER A 215 -1.19 -16.06 -3.14
C SER A 215 -2.46 -16.02 -3.99
N PHE A 216 -2.35 -16.22 -5.31
CA PHE A 216 -3.50 -16.29 -6.20
C PHE A 216 -4.38 -17.50 -5.87
N HIS A 217 -3.76 -18.68 -5.67
CA HIS A 217 -4.51 -19.86 -5.28
C HIS A 217 -5.16 -19.70 -3.90
N ALA A 218 -4.39 -19.23 -2.91
CA ALA A 218 -4.83 -19.02 -1.54
C ALA A 218 -6.01 -18.04 -1.46
N SER A 219 -5.99 -16.99 -2.29
CA SER A 219 -7.04 -15.96 -2.35
C SER A 219 -8.40 -16.49 -2.81
N GLY A 220 -8.42 -17.60 -3.57
CA GLY A 220 -9.66 -18.13 -4.15
C GLY A 220 -10.30 -17.24 -5.22
N LEU A 221 -9.60 -16.24 -5.75
CA LEU A 221 -10.13 -15.27 -6.72
C LEU A 221 -10.76 -15.92 -7.96
N TYR A 222 -10.18 -17.03 -8.41
CA TYR A 222 -10.67 -17.83 -9.53
C TYR A 222 -12.06 -18.47 -9.30
N LYS A 223 -12.55 -18.50 -8.05
CA LYS A 223 -13.85 -19.04 -7.63
C LYS A 223 -14.73 -17.98 -6.94
N ALA A 224 -14.39 -16.70 -7.03
CA ALA A 224 -15.06 -15.64 -6.29
C ALA A 224 -16.56 -15.54 -6.63
N LYS A 225 -17.41 -15.41 -5.59
CA LYS A 225 -18.88 -15.29 -5.71
C LYS A 225 -19.41 -13.94 -5.22
N GLY A 226 -18.50 -12.99 -4.98
CA GLY A 226 -18.78 -11.67 -4.42
C GLY A 226 -19.24 -10.62 -5.43
N ARG A 227 -19.12 -9.35 -5.04
CA ARG A 227 -19.45 -8.21 -5.91
C ARG A 227 -18.41 -8.06 -7.02
N LYS A 228 -18.86 -7.75 -8.24
CA LYS A 228 -17.98 -7.63 -9.42
C LYS A 228 -16.89 -6.57 -9.26
N TYR A 229 -17.24 -5.38 -8.76
CA TYR A 229 -16.30 -4.25 -8.64
C TYR A 229 -15.01 -4.63 -7.89
N PRO A 230 -15.07 -5.10 -6.63
CA PRO A 230 -13.85 -5.44 -5.91
C PRO A 230 -13.14 -6.69 -6.48
N ILE A 231 -13.87 -7.65 -7.06
CA ILE A 231 -13.26 -8.80 -7.76
C ILE A 231 -12.43 -8.34 -8.96
N ILE A 232 -12.94 -7.41 -9.77
CA ILE A 232 -12.23 -6.89 -10.95
C ILE A 232 -10.91 -6.22 -10.53
N HIS A 233 -10.95 -5.39 -9.48
CA HIS A 233 -9.76 -4.78 -8.90
C HIS A 233 -8.76 -5.82 -8.41
N LEU A 234 -9.20 -6.81 -7.63
CA LEU A 234 -8.32 -7.85 -7.10
C LEU A 234 -7.71 -8.71 -8.21
N VAL A 235 -8.49 -9.16 -9.19
CA VAL A 235 -7.95 -9.91 -10.34
C VAL A 235 -6.91 -9.07 -11.09
N THR A 236 -7.21 -7.79 -11.31
CA THR A 236 -6.28 -6.86 -11.96
C THR A 236 -5.00 -6.66 -11.15
N ALA A 237 -5.09 -6.54 -9.83
CA ALA A 237 -3.93 -6.46 -8.94
C ALA A 237 -3.03 -7.69 -9.09
N TRP A 238 -3.59 -8.90 -9.13
CA TRP A 238 -2.81 -10.13 -9.33
C TRP A 238 -2.20 -10.25 -10.73
N ILE A 239 -2.83 -9.69 -11.76
CA ILE A 239 -2.20 -9.60 -13.09
C ILE A 239 -0.96 -8.72 -13.02
N TYR A 240 -1.03 -7.56 -12.35
CA TYR A 240 0.16 -6.73 -12.17
C TYR A 240 1.20 -7.36 -11.25
N PHE A 241 0.79 -8.11 -10.23
CA PHE A 241 1.74 -8.85 -9.41
C PHE A 241 2.48 -9.92 -10.23
N LEU A 242 1.79 -10.58 -11.16
CA LEU A 242 2.43 -11.49 -12.13
C LEU A 242 3.42 -10.74 -13.01
N LEU A 243 3.02 -9.61 -13.60
CA LEU A 243 3.90 -8.81 -14.45
C LEU A 243 5.16 -8.36 -13.68
N GLY A 244 5.01 -7.83 -12.47
CA GLY A 244 6.14 -7.50 -11.60
C GLY A 244 7.01 -8.73 -11.28
N SER A 245 6.41 -9.89 -11.06
CA SER A 245 7.15 -11.13 -10.78
C SER A 245 7.97 -11.62 -11.99
N VAL A 246 7.41 -11.55 -13.20
CA VAL A 246 8.08 -11.95 -14.45
C VAL A 246 9.20 -10.97 -14.80
N PHE A 247 8.95 -9.67 -14.63
CA PHE A 247 9.85 -8.60 -15.04
C PHE A 247 10.58 -7.96 -13.87
N ILE A 248 10.90 -8.72 -12.81
CA ILE A 248 11.57 -8.20 -11.62
C ILE A 248 12.91 -7.51 -11.94
N SER A 249 13.64 -8.01 -12.94
CA SER A 249 14.92 -7.44 -13.39
C SER A 249 14.77 -6.21 -14.28
N ASN A 250 13.55 -5.86 -14.72
CA ASN A 250 13.28 -4.58 -15.35
C ASN A 250 12.73 -3.64 -14.27
N TYR A 251 13.60 -2.77 -13.77
CA TYR A 251 13.31 -1.88 -12.65
C TYR A 251 12.00 -1.09 -12.83
N ASP A 252 11.81 -0.43 -13.97
CA ASP A 252 10.63 0.40 -14.21
C ASP A 252 9.36 -0.45 -14.27
N VAL A 253 9.36 -1.53 -15.06
CA VAL A 253 8.20 -2.43 -15.18
C VAL A 253 7.85 -3.03 -13.82
N PHE A 254 8.85 -3.46 -13.03
CA PHE A 254 8.67 -3.98 -11.68
C PHE A 254 8.03 -2.94 -10.76
N ILE A 255 8.63 -1.75 -10.64
CA ILE A 255 8.17 -0.68 -9.76
C ILE A 255 6.73 -0.28 -10.13
N HIS A 256 6.42 0.01 -11.39
CA HIS A 256 5.07 0.46 -11.76
C HIS A 256 4.04 -0.68 -11.60
N SER A 257 4.41 -1.91 -11.92
CA SER A 257 3.51 -3.07 -11.72
C SER A 257 3.20 -3.30 -10.24
N ILE A 258 4.18 -3.20 -9.35
CA ILE A 258 3.94 -3.40 -7.91
C ILE A 258 3.30 -2.15 -7.29
N ALA A 259 3.95 -0.99 -7.40
CA ALA A 259 3.59 0.22 -6.67
C ALA A 259 2.24 0.79 -7.11
N VAL A 260 1.96 0.80 -8.41
CA VAL A 260 0.71 1.34 -8.98
C VAL A 260 -0.27 0.22 -9.28
N GLY A 261 0.19 -0.83 -9.98
CA GLY A 261 -0.67 -1.92 -10.43
C GLY A 261 -1.22 -2.76 -9.29
N PHE A 262 -0.35 -3.39 -8.51
CA PHE A 262 -0.74 -4.30 -7.45
C PHE A 262 -1.31 -3.55 -6.23
N LEU A 263 -0.58 -2.59 -5.68
CA LEU A 263 -0.97 -1.94 -4.42
C LEU A 263 -2.26 -1.12 -4.56
N PHE A 264 -2.37 -0.19 -5.53
CA PHE A 264 -3.58 0.64 -5.64
C PHE A 264 -4.81 -0.14 -6.07
N ASN A 265 -4.71 -1.11 -6.99
CA ASN A 265 -5.86 -1.95 -7.29
C ASN A 265 -6.27 -2.80 -6.09
N THR A 266 -5.32 -3.25 -5.26
CA THR A 266 -5.67 -3.95 -4.02
C THR A 266 -6.36 -3.03 -3.03
N VAL A 267 -5.82 -1.84 -2.77
CA VAL A 267 -6.46 -0.83 -1.91
C VAL A 267 -7.88 -0.56 -2.41
N PHE A 268 -8.05 -0.21 -3.69
CA PHE A 268 -9.37 0.12 -4.26
C PHE A 268 -10.35 -1.07 -4.28
N GLY A 269 -9.84 -2.29 -4.39
CA GLY A 269 -10.65 -3.51 -4.42
C GLY A 269 -11.04 -4.01 -3.03
N VAL A 270 -10.14 -3.90 -2.05
CA VAL A 270 -10.33 -4.44 -0.69
C VAL A 270 -10.97 -3.43 0.25
N ASP A 271 -11.08 -2.15 -0.16
CA ASP A 271 -11.47 -1.00 0.67
C ASP A 271 -12.89 -0.98 1.24
N VAL A 272 -13.41 -2.14 1.64
CA VAL A 272 -13.99 -2.32 2.97
C VAL A 272 -13.12 -1.68 4.06
N VAL A 273 -11.78 -1.65 3.97
CA VAL A 273 -10.91 -0.98 4.97
C VAL A 273 -11.01 0.55 4.93
N LEU A 274 -10.78 1.27 3.83
CA LEU A 274 -11.05 2.72 3.81
C LEU A 274 -12.52 3.02 4.10
N MET A 275 -13.47 2.20 3.63
CA MET A 275 -14.88 2.38 3.98
C MET A 275 -15.16 2.19 5.46
N ASP A 276 -14.64 1.16 6.11
CA ASP A 276 -14.81 0.91 7.55
C ASP A 276 -14.04 1.93 8.37
N LEU A 277 -12.88 2.39 7.90
CA LEU A 277 -12.13 3.50 8.47
C LEU A 277 -12.92 4.81 8.40
N PHE A 278 -13.53 5.10 7.25
CA PHE A 278 -14.40 6.25 7.07
C PHE A 278 -15.69 6.13 7.90
N ILE A 279 -16.33 4.96 7.93
CA ILE A 279 -17.52 4.66 8.73
C ILE A 279 -17.19 4.82 10.22
N ASN A 280 -16.02 4.36 10.68
CA ASN A 280 -15.59 4.49 12.08
C ASN A 280 -15.17 5.92 12.42
N ALA A 281 -14.49 6.62 11.50
CA ALA A 281 -14.08 8.00 11.69
C ALA A 281 -15.27 8.96 11.75
N PHE A 282 -16.28 8.75 10.88
CA PHE A 282 -17.47 9.59 10.76
C PHE A 282 -18.72 9.03 11.47
N GLN A 283 -18.64 7.82 12.03
CA GLN A 283 -19.73 7.10 12.71
C GLN A 283 -21.03 6.97 11.90
N LYS A 284 -20.94 6.91 10.57
CA LYS A 284 -22.08 6.80 9.65
C LYS A 284 -22.03 5.49 8.88
N ARG A 285 -23.13 4.73 8.82
CA ARG A 285 -23.26 3.58 7.91
C ARG A 285 -23.66 4.06 6.52
N VAL A 286 -22.71 4.06 5.57
CA VAL A 286 -22.97 4.52 4.20
C VAL A 286 -22.99 3.34 3.23
N SER A 287 -24.06 3.22 2.44
CA SER A 287 -24.10 2.32 1.29
C SER A 287 -23.33 2.92 0.12
N VAL A 288 -22.08 2.51 -0.05
CA VAL A 288 -21.25 2.98 -1.16
C VAL A 288 -21.66 2.34 -2.48
N ARG A 289 -21.92 3.18 -3.49
CA ARG A 289 -22.04 2.74 -4.90
C ARG A 289 -20.69 2.97 -5.57
N PRO A 290 -19.95 1.91 -5.93
CA PRO A 290 -18.63 2.07 -6.52
C PRO A 290 -18.74 2.68 -7.92
N SER A 291 -17.79 3.55 -8.26
CA SER A 291 -17.61 4.09 -9.61
C SER A 291 -16.48 3.33 -10.28
N TYR A 292 -16.66 2.94 -11.54
CA TYR A 292 -15.59 2.30 -12.33
C TYR A 292 -14.66 3.32 -13.00
N ILE A 293 -14.94 4.62 -12.90
CA ILE A 293 -14.10 5.68 -13.50
C ILE A 293 -12.65 5.61 -12.96
N PRO A 294 -12.40 5.56 -11.63
CA PRO A 294 -11.05 5.44 -11.10
C PRO A 294 -10.31 4.20 -11.62
N PHE A 295 -11.01 3.08 -11.74
CA PHE A 295 -10.47 1.82 -12.26
C PHE A 295 -9.98 1.99 -13.71
N PHE A 296 -10.81 2.52 -14.60
CA PHE A 296 -10.44 2.67 -16.00
C PHE A 296 -9.31 3.68 -16.20
N LEU A 297 -9.35 4.82 -15.50
CA LEU A 297 -8.31 5.84 -15.59
C LEU A 297 -6.96 5.30 -15.11
N LEU A 298 -6.93 4.68 -13.93
CA LEU A 298 -5.70 4.10 -13.36
C LEU A 298 -5.10 3.06 -14.30
N ASN A 299 -5.89 2.07 -14.69
CA ASN A 299 -5.38 0.92 -15.43
C ASN A 299 -5.07 1.22 -16.90
N THR A 300 -5.80 2.14 -17.53
CA THR A 300 -5.44 2.61 -18.89
C THR A 300 -4.11 3.36 -18.85
N GLY A 301 -3.95 4.27 -17.89
CA GLY A 301 -2.70 5.00 -17.70
C GLY A 301 -1.53 4.07 -17.36
N LEU A 302 -1.77 3.01 -16.58
CA LEU A 302 -0.73 2.04 -16.25
C LEU A 302 -0.33 1.15 -17.42
N VAL A 303 -1.28 0.69 -18.23
CA VAL A 303 -0.97 -0.03 -19.49
C VAL A 303 -0.12 0.84 -20.41
N MET A 304 -0.49 2.12 -20.57
CA MET A 304 0.32 3.08 -21.34
C MET A 304 1.74 3.23 -20.76
N ARG A 305 1.87 3.29 -19.43
CA ARG A 305 3.18 3.37 -18.76
C ARG A 305 4.02 2.12 -19.02
N LEU A 306 3.45 0.93 -18.86
CA LEU A 306 4.18 -0.31 -19.09
C LEU A 306 4.64 -0.45 -20.54
N LEU A 307 3.81 -0.06 -21.52
CA LEU A 307 4.22 -0.04 -22.93
C LEU A 307 5.40 0.92 -23.16
N TYR A 308 5.39 2.08 -22.51
CA TYR A 308 6.52 3.00 -22.52
C TYR A 308 7.78 2.40 -21.89
N ASP A 309 7.65 1.74 -20.74
CA ASP A 309 8.77 1.08 -20.04
C ASP A 309 9.35 -0.10 -20.84
N PHE A 310 8.57 -0.71 -21.75
CA PHE A 310 9.05 -1.69 -22.72
C PHE A 310 9.71 -1.07 -23.98
N GLY A 311 9.85 0.26 -24.02
CA GLY A 311 10.54 0.98 -25.09
C GLY A 311 9.64 1.43 -26.23
N VAL A 312 8.30 1.32 -26.11
CA VAL A 312 7.39 1.89 -27.11
C VAL A 312 7.31 3.39 -26.90
N SER A 313 7.71 4.19 -27.89
CA SER A 313 7.64 5.65 -27.83
C SER A 313 6.46 6.19 -28.65
N SER A 314 5.57 6.93 -28.00
CA SER A 314 4.45 7.61 -28.65
C SER A 314 4.00 8.80 -27.79
N PRO A 315 3.63 9.95 -28.39
CA PRO A 315 3.10 11.08 -27.63
C PRO A 315 1.85 10.75 -26.82
N VAL A 316 1.09 9.71 -27.19
CA VAL A 316 -0.09 9.28 -26.42
C VAL A 316 0.28 8.80 -25.01
N PHE A 317 1.51 8.31 -24.82
CA PHE A 317 1.98 7.85 -23.51
C PHE A 317 2.25 8.98 -22.52
N LEU A 318 2.31 10.24 -22.97
CA LEU A 318 2.29 11.41 -22.07
C LEU A 318 1.04 11.46 -21.19
N LEU A 319 -0.04 10.80 -21.60
CA LEU A 319 -1.27 10.70 -20.81
C LEU A 319 -1.16 9.66 -19.69
N SER A 320 -0.11 8.81 -19.66
CA SER A 320 -0.01 7.71 -18.69
C SER A 320 -0.06 8.21 -17.25
N ALA A 321 0.76 9.21 -16.92
CA ALA A 321 0.87 9.75 -15.58
C ALA A 321 -0.37 10.58 -15.17
N PRO A 322 -0.90 11.50 -16.00
CA PRO A 322 -2.17 12.18 -15.71
C PRO A 322 -3.34 11.22 -15.49
N LEU A 323 -3.48 10.19 -16.32
CA LEU A 323 -4.56 9.21 -16.18
C LEU A 323 -4.46 8.45 -14.85
N GLN A 324 -3.26 8.02 -14.46
CA GLN A 324 -3.03 7.40 -13.16
C GLN A 324 -3.35 8.35 -12.00
N GLY A 325 -2.82 9.58 -12.04
CA GLY A 325 -3.06 10.59 -11.00
C GLY A 325 -4.53 10.95 -10.84
N ILE A 326 -5.23 11.26 -11.93
CA ILE A 326 -6.67 11.56 -11.91
C ILE A 326 -7.46 10.31 -11.47
N GLY A 327 -7.06 9.11 -11.88
CA GLY A 327 -7.63 7.86 -11.41
C GLY A 327 -7.60 7.75 -9.89
N ILE A 328 -6.42 7.92 -9.28
CA ILE A 328 -6.25 7.88 -7.82
C ILE A 328 -7.06 8.99 -7.13
N LEU A 329 -6.96 10.23 -7.60
CA LEU A 329 -7.70 11.36 -7.03
C LEU A 329 -9.21 11.15 -7.08
N SER A 330 -9.71 10.68 -8.22
CA SER A 330 -11.14 10.44 -8.42
C SER A 330 -11.66 9.35 -7.48
N PHE A 331 -10.85 8.33 -7.15
CA PHE A 331 -11.22 7.34 -6.13
C PHE A 331 -11.43 8.01 -4.77
N PHE A 332 -10.44 8.77 -4.29
CA PHE A 332 -10.54 9.43 -2.98
C PHE A 332 -11.68 10.45 -2.93
N LEU A 333 -11.84 11.28 -3.95
CA LEU A 333 -12.89 12.28 -4.01
C LEU A 333 -14.29 11.65 -4.03
N LEU A 334 -14.49 10.60 -4.83
CA LEU A 334 -15.78 9.92 -4.91
C LEU A 334 -16.10 9.15 -3.62
N THR A 335 -15.09 8.52 -3.00
CA THR A 335 -15.26 7.83 -1.71
C THR A 335 -15.57 8.83 -0.60
N LEU A 336 -14.78 9.91 -0.47
CA LEU A 336 -14.99 10.96 0.52
C LEU A 336 -16.36 11.64 0.36
N ARG A 337 -16.76 11.94 -0.88
CA ARG A 337 -18.08 12.51 -1.17
C ARG A 337 -19.20 11.61 -0.67
N GLN A 338 -19.07 10.30 -0.86
CA GLN A 338 -20.09 9.35 -0.39
C GLN A 338 -20.14 9.29 1.13
N VAL A 339 -18.99 9.33 1.81
CA VAL A 339 -18.92 9.28 3.28
C VAL A 339 -19.46 10.56 3.94
N MET A 340 -19.14 11.73 3.39
CA MET A 340 -19.51 13.01 4.02
C MET A 340 -20.96 13.43 3.74
N PHE A 341 -21.42 13.27 2.49
CA PHE A 341 -22.68 13.85 2.02
C PHE A 341 -23.83 12.85 1.88
N LYS A 342 -23.59 11.56 2.08
CA LYS A 342 -24.65 10.58 2.32
C LYS A 342 -24.66 10.17 3.79
#